data_AF-A0A4P6G9S1-F1
#
_entry.id   AF-A0A4P6G9S1-F1
#
_cell.length_a   1.000
_cell.length_b   1.000
_cell.length_c   1.000
_cell.angle_alpha   90.00
_cell.angle_beta   90.00
_cell.angle_gamma   90.00
#
_symmetry.space_group_name_H-M   'P 1'
#
loop_
_entity.id
_entity.type
_entity.pdbx_description
1 polymer ?
#
loop_
_entity_poly.entity_id
_entity_poly.type
_entity_poly.pdbx_seq_one_letter_code
_entity_poly.pdbx_strand_id
1 'polypeptide(L)'
;MRFSDFIIKNLEPILQAWEDFARTIEVPGEALDSKALRDHAEQMLRAIALDMRTYPSAQAQITKAHGNAPADELETTASAALLSALSPAA
;
A
#
# COMPACT_ATOMS: atom_id res chain seq x y z
N MET A 1 -12.21 -16.66 3.28
CA MET A 1 -10.84 -16.15 3.54
C MET A 1 -10.74 -14.78 2.88
N ARG A 2 -10.24 -13.74 3.57
CA ARG A 2 -9.95 -12.46 2.91
C ARG A 2 -8.62 -12.56 2.16
N PHE A 3 -8.40 -11.72 1.15
CA PHE A 3 -7.14 -11.72 0.40
C PHE A 3 -5.94 -11.36 1.29
N SER A 4 -6.11 -10.49 2.29
CA SER A 4 -5.09 -10.23 3.31
C SER A 4 -4.70 -11.48 4.10
N ASP A 5 -5.66 -12.35 4.44
CA ASP A 5 -5.36 -13.63 5.10
C ASP A 5 -4.64 -14.60 4.16
N PHE A 6 -4.95 -14.56 2.86
CA PHE A 6 -4.29 -15.37 1.85
C PHE A 6 -2.81 -15.00 1.71
N ILE A 7 -2.50 -13.71 1.64
CA ILE A 7 -1.11 -13.21 1.55
C ILE A 7 -0.29 -13.70 2.73
N ILE A 8 -0.80 -13.52 3.97
CA ILE A 8 -0.05 -13.92 5.18
C ILE A 8 0.11 -15.43 5.29
N LYS A 9 -0.93 -16.21 4.94
CA LYS A 9 -0.85 -17.69 4.99
C LYS A 9 0.11 -18.28 3.95
N ASN A 10 0.30 -17.60 2.82
CA ASN A 10 1.13 -18.08 1.71
C ASN A 10 2.37 -17.21 1.52
N LEU A 11 2.83 -16.53 2.58
CA LEU A 11 3.92 -15.57 2.51
C LEU A 11 5.19 -16.21 1.93
N GLU A 12 5.59 -17.37 2.45
CA GLU A 12 6.80 -18.08 2.01
C GLU A 12 6.76 -18.52 0.54
N PRO A 13 5.69 -19.19 0.04
CA PRO A 13 5.53 -19.45 -1.39
C PRO A 13 5.56 -18.21 -2.29
N ILE A 14 4.98 -17.09 -1.84
CA ILE A 14 4.97 -15.83 -2.60
C ILE A 14 6.39 -15.24 -2.67
N LEU A 15 7.12 -15.25 -1.55
CA LEU A 15 8.50 -14.77 -1.49
C LEU A 15 9.42 -15.61 -2.38
N GLN A 16 9.24 -16.94 -2.38
CA GLN A 16 10.00 -17.83 -3.26
C GLN A 16 9.76 -17.51 -4.74
N ALA A 17 8.50 -17.36 -5.16
CA ALA A 17 8.18 -17.03 -6.54
C ALA A 17 8.72 -15.66 -6.96
N TRP A 18 8.73 -14.68 -6.05
CA TRP A 18 9.35 -13.37 -6.29
C TRP A 18 10.85 -13.44 -6.42
N GLU A 19 11.53 -14.23 -5.58
CA GLU A 19 12.96 -14.43 -5.68
C GLU A 19 13.35 -15.13 -6.98
N ASP A 20 12.62 -16.20 -7.33
CA ASP A 20 12.84 -16.94 -8.58
C ASP A 20 12.68 -16.01 -9.79
N PHE A 21 11.68 -15.12 -9.77
CA PHE A 21 11.51 -14.10 -10.78
C PHE A 21 12.67 -13.09 -10.80
N ALA A 22 13.09 -12.57 -9.65
CA ALA A 22 14.19 -11.60 -9.57
C ALA A 22 15.50 -12.18 -10.11
N ARG A 23 15.76 -13.47 -9.92
CA ARG A 23 16.92 -14.18 -10.49
C ARG A 23 16.90 -14.26 -12.02
N THR A 24 15.74 -14.09 -12.66
CA THR A 24 15.63 -14.08 -14.12
C THR A 24 16.00 -12.73 -14.76
N ILE A 25 16.12 -11.68 -13.94
CA ILE A 25 16.41 -10.33 -14.43
C ILE A 25 17.93 -10.13 -14.45
N GLU A 26 18.50 -9.99 -15.64
CA GLU A 26 19.89 -9.56 -15.78
C GLU A 26 20.00 -8.07 -15.41
N VAL A 27 20.56 -7.81 -14.23
CA VAL A 27 20.85 -6.46 -13.76
C VAL A 27 22.32 -6.15 -14.03
N PRO A 28 22.66 -5.05 -14.73
CA PRO A 28 24.05 -4.63 -14.88
C PRO A 28 24.63 -4.25 -13.50
N GLY A 29 25.54 -5.04 -12.96
CA GLY A 29 26.15 -4.80 -11.66
C GLY A 29 26.28 -6.07 -10.82
N GLU A 30 26.41 -5.89 -9.51
CA GLU A 30 26.47 -7.00 -8.55
C GLU A 30 25.10 -7.69 -8.46
N ALA A 31 25.10 -9.01 -8.36
CA ALA A 31 23.87 -9.78 -8.20
C ALA A 31 23.13 -9.31 -6.94
N LEU A 32 21.81 -9.13 -7.06
CA LEU A 32 20.97 -8.76 -5.92
C LEU A 32 21.10 -9.83 -4.81
N ASP A 33 21.36 -9.38 -3.58
CA ASP A 33 21.35 -10.26 -2.41
C ASP A 33 19.94 -10.83 -2.22
N SER A 34 19.82 -12.14 -2.46
CA SER A 34 18.58 -12.91 -2.33
C SER A 34 17.92 -12.70 -0.97
N LYS A 35 18.71 -12.64 0.10
CA LYS A 35 18.18 -12.45 1.45
C LYS A 35 17.56 -11.05 1.59
N ALA A 36 18.28 -10.02 1.16
CA ALA A 36 17.77 -8.65 1.19
C ALA A 36 16.48 -8.50 0.37
N LEU A 37 16.42 -9.09 -0.83
CA LEU A 37 15.21 -9.07 -1.67
C LEU A 37 14.00 -9.67 -0.96
N ARG A 38 14.18 -10.84 -0.32
CA ARG A 38 13.10 -11.50 0.42
C ARG A 38 12.67 -10.69 1.65
N ASP A 39 13.62 -10.16 2.41
CA ASP A 39 13.33 -9.38 3.61
C ASP A 39 12.53 -8.11 3.26
N HIS A 40 12.88 -7.43 2.17
CA HIS A 40 12.14 -6.26 1.68
C HIS A 40 10.75 -6.62 1.14
N ALA A 41 10.67 -7.70 0.34
CA ALA A 41 9.40 -8.20 -0.18
C ALA A 41 8.42 -8.58 0.93
N GLU A 42 8.91 -9.23 1.98
CA GLU A 42 8.12 -9.62 3.14
C GLU A 42 7.54 -8.39 3.85
N GLN A 43 8.35 -7.35 4.09
CA GLN A 43 7.90 -6.12 4.71
C GLN A 43 6.79 -5.45 3.91
N MET A 44 6.94 -5.37 2.58
CA MET A 44 5.91 -4.81 1.71
C MET A 44 4.61 -5.62 1.76
N LEU A 45 4.68 -6.95 1.65
CA LEU A 45 3.50 -7.81 1.69
C LEU A 45 2.75 -7.73 3.02
N ARG A 46 3.48 -7.63 4.14
CA ARG A 46 2.89 -7.45 5.47
C ARG A 46 2.22 -6.08 5.61
N ALA A 47 2.86 -5.01 5.12
CA ALA A 47 2.28 -3.68 5.12
C ALA A 47 0.99 -3.63 4.28
N ILE A 48 1.00 -4.23 3.09
CA ILE A 48 -0.20 -4.33 2.23
C ILE A 48 -1.30 -5.12 2.93
N ALA A 49 -0.98 -6.30 3.49
CA ALA A 49 -1.98 -7.12 4.17
C ALA A 49 -2.58 -6.41 5.41
N LEU A 50 -1.78 -5.60 6.11
CA LEU A 50 -2.25 -4.75 7.20
C LEU A 50 -3.16 -3.63 6.69
N ASP A 51 -2.73 -2.90 5.66
CA ASP A 51 -3.52 -1.83 5.05
C ASP A 51 -4.88 -2.37 4.56
N MET A 52 -4.90 -3.53 3.93
CA MET A 52 -6.13 -4.20 3.51
C MET A 52 -7.07 -4.60 4.66
N ARG A 53 -6.54 -4.75 5.89
CA ARG A 53 -7.34 -5.02 7.09
C ARG A 53 -7.83 -3.72 7.74
N THR A 54 -7.08 -2.64 7.60
CA THR A 54 -7.40 -1.31 8.14
C THR A 54 -8.19 -0.45 7.15
N TYR A 55 -8.22 -0.80 5.87
CA TYR A 55 -8.92 -0.04 4.85
C TYR A 55 -10.42 -0.08 5.16
N PRO A 56 -11.08 1.10 5.23
CA PRO A 56 -12.49 1.15 5.54
C PRO A 56 -13.25 0.31 4.49
N SER A 57 -14.03 -0.66 4.95
CA SER A 57 -14.88 -1.48 4.08
C SER A 57 -15.63 -0.60 3.08
N ALA A 58 -16.00 -1.12 1.90
CA ALA A 58 -16.71 -0.37 0.86
C ALA A 58 -17.86 0.51 1.41
N GLN A 59 -18.50 0.10 2.51
CA GLN A 59 -19.50 0.87 3.25
C GLN A 59 -19.03 2.24 3.78
N ALA A 60 -17.80 2.34 4.29
CA ALA A 60 -17.22 3.59 4.80
C ALA A 60 -16.76 4.52 3.66
N GLN A 61 -16.35 3.96 2.52
CA GLN A 61 -16.07 4.74 1.32
C GLN A 61 -17.36 5.29 0.70
N ILE A 62 -18.46 4.52 0.73
CA ILE A 62 -19.81 4.97 0.39
C ILE A 62 -20.26 6.06 1.38
N THR A 63 -20.06 5.88 2.69
CA THR A 63 -20.44 6.89 3.69
C THR A 63 -19.67 8.21 3.52
N LYS A 64 -18.38 8.16 3.17
CA LYS A 64 -17.58 9.33 2.76
C LYS A 64 -18.08 9.94 1.44
N ALA A 65 -18.38 9.12 0.43
CA ALA A 65 -18.89 9.59 -0.86
C ALA A 65 -20.30 10.19 -0.78
N HIS A 66 -21.11 9.76 0.20
CA HIS A 66 -22.43 10.31 0.50
C HIS A 66 -22.39 11.46 1.53
N GLY A 67 -21.21 11.93 1.94
CA GLY A 67 -21.05 13.11 2.81
C GLY A 67 -21.43 12.90 4.28
N ASN A 68 -21.60 11.66 4.73
CA ASN A 68 -22.09 11.33 6.09
C ASN A 68 -21.00 10.79 7.03
N ALA A 69 -19.71 11.02 6.72
CA ALA A 69 -18.65 10.66 7.65
C ALA A 69 -18.71 11.55 8.90
N PRO A 70 -18.70 10.99 10.14
CA PRO A 70 -18.61 11.80 11.34
C PRO A 70 -17.30 12.59 11.30
N ALA A 71 -17.38 13.87 11.66
CA ALA A 71 -16.32 14.87 11.54
C ALA A 71 -15.22 14.73 12.60
N ASP A 72 -14.78 13.51 12.88
CA ASP A 72 -13.69 13.29 13.83
C ASP A 72 -12.76 12.20 13.31
N GLU A 73 -11.76 12.65 12.54
CA GLU A 73 -10.38 12.17 12.65
C GLU A 73 -9.51 13.11 11.82
N LEU A 74 -8.84 13.99 12.57
CA LEU A 74 -7.77 14.86 12.14
C LEU A 74 -6.68 14.06 11.43
N GLU A 75 -6.48 14.24 10.12
CA GLU A 75 -5.17 14.01 9.51
C GLU A 75 -4.97 14.98 8.34
N THR A 76 -4.05 15.90 8.57
CA THR A 76 -3.24 16.65 7.61
C THR A 76 -3.16 15.97 6.23
N THR A 77 -3.96 16.43 5.28
CA THR A 77 -3.60 16.30 3.86
C THR A 77 -3.21 17.67 3.34
N ALA A 78 -1.92 17.81 3.04
CA ALA A 78 -1.28 18.95 2.38
C ALA A 78 -1.81 19.24 0.95
N SER A 79 -3.07 18.93 0.67
CA SER A 79 -3.75 19.18 -0.62
C SER A 79 -4.66 20.40 -0.60
N ALA A 80 -4.93 21.01 0.56
CA ALA A 80 -5.77 22.21 0.66
C ALA A 80 -5.04 23.52 0.27
N ALA A 81 -3.72 23.53 0.28
CA ALA A 81 -2.94 24.75 0.04
C ALA A 81 -2.78 25.12 -1.46
N LEU A 82 -3.05 24.21 -2.40
CA LEU A 82 -2.83 24.47 -3.83
C LEU A 82 -4.03 25.09 -4.56
N LEU A 83 -5.26 24.98 -4.02
CA LEU A 83 -6.45 25.53 -4.69
C LEU A 83 -6.75 26.99 -4.31
N SER A 84 -6.15 27.51 -3.24
CA SER A 84 -6.38 28.90 -2.78
C SER A 84 -5.39 29.92 -3.36
N ALA A 85 -4.34 29.49 -4.08
CA ALA A 85 -3.31 30.38 -4.62
C ALA A 85 -3.60 30.89 -6.05
N LEU A 86 -4.73 30.50 -6.67
CA LEU A 86 -5.13 30.95 -8.00
C LEU A 86 -6.44 31.76 -7.98
N SER A 87 -6.55 32.71 -7.06
CA SER A 87 -7.44 33.87 -7.22
C SER A 87 -6.95 35.01 -6.34
N PRO A 88 -6.62 36.15 -6.94
CA PRO A 88 -7.26 37.37 -6.46
C PRO A 88 -7.93 38.12 -7.62
N ALA A 89 -9.18 38.51 -7.34
CA ALA A 89 -9.90 39.53 -8.05
C ALA A 89 -9.27 40.91 -7.81
N ALA A 90 -9.02 41.65 -8.90
CA ALA A 90 -9.31 43.08 -9.08
C ALA A 90 -8.90 43.49 -10.50
#